data_AF-A0A821NAE8-F1
#
_entry.id   AF-A0A821NAE8-F1
#
_cell.length_a   1.000
_cell.length_b   1.000
_cell.length_c   1.000
_cell.angle_alpha   90.00
_cell.angle_beta   90.00
_cell.angle_gamma   90.00
#
_symmetry.space_group_name_H-M   'P 1'
#
loop_
_entity.id
_entity.type
_entity.pdbx_description
1 polymer ?
#
loop_
_entity_poly.entity_id
_entity_poly.type
_entity_poly.pdbx_seq_one_letter_code
_entity_poly.pdbx_strand_id
1 'polypeptide(L)'
;LLYQKGENRNGGVLMLMKEGISISRVPCKLPNVCVVDVKGEDAFRLIGVYAPDSKTWLWDDLSHFLSKKCIIYGDFNVDIMQDGKKAEILLQWADDQFLAQALPNSSTSLRSDRVIDYAFVRGFNIDIQVYNGNTTSDHRPILSVI
;
A
#
# COMPACT_ATOMS: atom_id res chain seq x y z
N LEU A 1 7.09 -0.61 -17.55
CA LEU A 1 7.46 -1.24 -16.26
C LEU A 1 7.56 -0.17 -15.19
N LEU A 2 6.79 -0.26 -14.11
CA LEU A 2 6.79 0.72 -13.02
C LEU A 2 7.42 0.08 -11.79
N TYR A 3 8.76 0.07 -11.75
CA TYR A 3 9.53 -0.51 -10.66
C TYR A 3 10.22 0.57 -9.83
N GLN A 4 10.12 0.49 -8.50
CA GLN A 4 10.98 1.21 -7.55
C GLN A 4 11.82 0.20 -6.78
N LYS A 5 13.14 0.39 -6.79
CA LYS A 5 14.05 -0.43 -6.01
C LYS A 5 13.83 -0.26 -4.50
N GLY A 6 13.94 -1.36 -3.77
CA GLY A 6 13.98 -1.33 -2.32
C GLY A 6 15.37 -1.01 -1.76
N GLU A 7 15.43 -0.89 -0.43
CA GLU A 7 16.71 -0.71 0.29
C GLU A 7 17.49 -2.02 0.39
N ASN A 8 16.79 -3.14 0.51
CA ASN A 8 17.37 -4.47 0.60
C ASN A 8 17.52 -5.12 -0.78
N ARG A 9 18.45 -6.08 -0.91
CA ARG A 9 18.72 -6.82 -2.15
C ARG A 9 17.46 -7.46 -2.78
N ASN A 10 16.51 -7.86 -1.94
CA ASN A 10 15.27 -8.54 -2.34
C ASN A 10 14.02 -7.64 -2.22
N GLY A 11 14.19 -6.35 -1.92
CA GLY A 11 13.06 -5.42 -1.74
C GLY A 11 12.72 -4.63 -3.00
N GLY A 12 11.58 -3.95 -2.95
CA GLY A 12 11.11 -3.04 -3.98
C GLY A 12 9.64 -3.23 -4.29
N VAL A 13 9.11 -2.30 -5.07
CA VAL A 13 7.71 -2.29 -5.48
C VAL A 13 7.64 -2.31 -7.00
N LEU A 14 6.84 -3.24 -7.53
CA LEU A 14 6.52 -3.33 -8.95
C LEU A 14 5.02 -3.12 -9.14
N MET A 15 4.65 -2.16 -9.98
CA MET A 15 3.29 -1.99 -10.44
C MET A 15 3.16 -2.45 -11.89
N LEU A 16 2.18 -3.31 -12.15
CA LEU A 16 1.80 -3.77 -13.47
C LEU A 16 0.43 -3.19 -13.81
N MET A 17 0.32 -2.57 -14.99
CA MET A 17 -0.91 -1.94 -15.46
C MET A 17 -1.37 -2.65 -16.73
N LYS A 18 -2.67 -2.89 -16.84
CA LYS A 18 -3.27 -3.44 -18.06
C LYS A 18 -3.09 -2.45 -19.22
N GLU A 19 -2.85 -2.99 -20.41
CA GLU A 19 -2.85 -2.19 -21.64
C GLU A 19 -4.17 -1.43 -21.81
N GLY A 20 -4.09 -0.18 -22.28
CA GLY A 20 -5.22 0.72 -22.41
C GLY A 20 -5.49 1.61 -21.19
N ILE A 21 -4.91 1.33 -20.02
CA ILE A 21 -4.97 2.24 -18.87
C ILE A 21 -3.94 3.36 -19.06
N SER A 22 -4.42 4.60 -19.14
CA SER A 22 -3.56 5.78 -19.25
C SER A 22 -2.97 6.14 -17.89
N ILE A 23 -1.63 6.22 -17.83
CA ILE A 23 -0.91 6.47 -16.58
C ILE A 23 0.23 7.48 -16.77
N SER A 24 0.70 8.08 -15.68
CA SER A 24 1.99 8.75 -15.62
C SER A 24 2.72 8.42 -14.33
N ARG A 25 4.02 8.12 -14.43
CA ARG A 25 4.85 7.90 -13.25
C ARG A 25 5.12 9.21 -12.53
N VAL A 26 4.95 9.23 -11.23
CA VAL A 26 5.36 10.34 -10.37
C VAL A 26 6.80 10.10 -9.94
N PRO A 27 7.71 11.09 -10.07
CA PRO A 27 9.08 10.95 -9.60
C PRO A 27 9.13 10.61 -8.11
N CYS A 28 9.75 9.48 -7.77
CA CYS A 28 9.90 9.03 -6.40
C CYS A 28 11.34 8.53 -6.20
N LYS A 29 12.04 9.08 -5.21
CA LYS A 29 13.37 8.62 -4.79
C LYS A 29 13.33 7.75 -3.54
N LEU A 30 12.20 7.76 -2.83
CA LEU A 30 12.03 6.95 -1.63
C LEU A 30 12.06 5.46 -2.03
N PRO A 31 12.99 4.68 -1.47
CA PRO A 31 13.06 3.26 -1.77
C PRO A 31 11.84 2.53 -1.21
N ASN A 32 11.48 1.41 -1.83
CA ASN A 32 10.27 0.64 -1.51
C ASN A 32 8.94 1.40 -1.72
N VAL A 33 8.94 2.53 -2.46
CA VAL A 33 7.72 3.30 -2.75
C VAL A 33 7.61 3.61 -4.23
N CYS A 34 6.56 3.11 -4.88
CA CYS A 34 6.27 3.44 -6.28
C CYS A 34 5.00 4.28 -6.37
N VAL A 35 5.00 5.33 -7.19
CA VAL A 35 3.89 6.28 -7.30
C VAL A 35 3.52 6.50 -8.75
N VAL A 36 2.23 6.37 -9.05
CA VAL A 36 1.68 6.45 -10.41
C VAL A 36 0.35 7.20 -10.36
N ASP A 37 0.17 8.15 -11.27
CA ASP A 37 -1.13 8.76 -11.53
C ASP A 37 -1.87 7.95 -12.59
N VAL A 38 -3.08 7.52 -12.28
CA VAL A 38 -4.03 6.91 -13.22
C VAL A 38 -4.91 8.01 -13.78
N LYS A 39 -4.99 8.11 -15.10
CA LYS A 39 -5.69 9.17 -15.83
C LYS A 39 -7.03 8.66 -16.36
N GLY A 40 -8.00 9.56 -16.46
CA GLY A 40 -9.35 9.27 -16.96
C GLY A 40 -10.32 10.31 -16.43
N GLU A 41 -11.62 10.05 -16.60
CA GLU A 41 -12.67 10.87 -15.99
C GLU A 41 -12.57 10.85 -14.47
N ASP A 42 -12.25 9.69 -13.90
CA ASP A 42 -12.07 9.51 -12.46
C ASP A 42 -10.59 9.31 -12.10
N ALA A 43 -9.78 10.33 -12.34
CA ALA A 43 -8.34 10.27 -12.10
C ALA A 43 -7.99 10.14 -10.62
N PHE A 44 -7.02 9.28 -10.31
CA PHE A 44 -6.53 9.07 -8.94
C PHE A 44 -5.05 8.68 -8.93
N ARG A 45 -4.42 8.78 -7.76
CA ARG A 45 -3.04 8.39 -7.55
C ARG A 45 -2.95 7.03 -6.86
N LEU A 46 -2.13 6.14 -7.42
CA LEU A 46 -1.77 4.87 -6.83
C LEU A 46 -0.37 4.96 -6.22
N ILE A 47 -0.25 4.60 -4.96
CA ILE A 47 1.00 4.52 -4.20
C ILE A 47 1.14 3.07 -3.76
N GLY A 48 2.30 2.47 -4.03
CA GLY A 48 2.64 1.12 -3.64
C GLY A 48 3.79 1.19 -2.66
N VAL A 49 3.65 0.55 -1.51
CA VAL A 49 4.60 0.59 -0.40
C VAL A 49 5.00 -0.83 -0.01
N TYR A 50 6.28 -1.03 0.28
CA TYR A 50 6.76 -2.18 1.01
C TYR A 50 7.53 -1.72 2.24
N ALA A 51 7.00 -1.96 3.44
CA ALA A 51 7.56 -1.50 4.70
C ALA A 51 8.23 -2.66 5.48
N PRO A 52 9.52 -2.94 5.25
CA PRO A 52 10.18 -4.07 5.90
C PRO A 52 10.25 -3.89 7.43
N ASP A 53 10.10 -4.97 8.19
CA ASP A 53 10.17 -4.94 9.67
C ASP A 53 11.48 -4.41 10.23
N SER A 54 12.56 -4.67 9.50
CA SER A 54 13.92 -4.38 9.95
C SER A 54 14.23 -2.88 10.00
N LYS A 55 13.26 -2.00 9.69
CA LYS A 55 13.45 -0.56 9.62
C LYS A 55 12.30 0.18 10.30
N THR A 56 12.65 1.26 10.99
CA THR A 56 11.68 2.26 11.46
C THR A 56 11.21 3.12 10.29
N TRP A 57 9.91 3.10 10.01
CA TRP A 57 9.28 3.93 8.99
C TRP A 57 8.88 5.29 9.55
N LEU A 58 9.20 6.34 8.81
CA LEU A 58 8.67 7.67 9.02
C LEU A 58 7.53 7.85 8.02
N TRP A 59 6.29 7.61 8.47
CA TRP A 59 5.13 7.64 7.57
C TRP A 59 4.94 9.00 6.89
N ASP A 60 5.37 10.08 7.54
CA ASP A 60 5.32 11.43 6.99
C ASP A 60 6.16 11.61 5.70
N ASP A 61 7.15 10.73 5.45
CA ASP A 61 7.86 10.69 4.17
C ASP A 61 6.92 10.39 2.99
N LEU A 62 5.74 9.80 3.24
CA LEU A 62 4.72 9.55 2.21
C LEU A 62 3.81 10.76 1.97
N SER A 63 3.71 11.70 2.91
CA SER A 63 2.71 12.79 2.91
C SER A 63 2.78 13.64 1.64
N HIS A 64 3.98 13.92 1.13
CA HIS A 64 4.17 14.73 -0.08
C HIS A 64 3.73 14.04 -1.38
N PHE A 65 3.51 12.72 -1.35
CA PHE A 65 2.96 11.99 -2.51
C PHE A 65 1.44 11.98 -2.54
N LEU A 66 0.76 12.31 -1.44
CA LEU A 66 -0.70 12.24 -1.37
C LEU A 66 -1.34 13.23 -2.34
N SER A 67 -2.47 12.82 -2.92
CA SER A 67 -3.31 13.67 -3.75
C SER A 67 -4.71 13.76 -3.14
N LYS A 68 -5.61 14.55 -3.74
CA LYS A 68 -7.01 14.63 -3.30
C LYS A 68 -7.75 13.28 -3.41
N LYS A 69 -7.32 12.45 -4.37
CA LYS A 69 -7.90 11.15 -4.68
C LYS A 69 -6.77 10.13 -4.84
N CYS A 70 -6.49 9.35 -3.80
CA CYS A 70 -5.38 8.38 -3.83
C CYS A 70 -5.65 7.10 -3.06
N ILE A 71 -4.90 6.05 -3.42
CA ILE A 71 -4.82 4.78 -2.70
C ILE A 71 -3.36 4.45 -2.43
N ILE A 72 -3.07 3.97 -1.24
CA ILE A 72 -1.79 3.43 -0.82
C ILE A 72 -2.01 1.94 -0.58
N TYR A 73 -1.50 1.07 -1.45
CA TYR A 73 -1.43 -0.37 -1.18
C TYR A 73 -0.05 -0.72 -0.63
N GLY A 74 0.03 -1.65 0.31
CA GLY A 74 1.32 -2.17 0.71
C GLY A 74 1.27 -3.29 1.70
N ASP A 75 2.41 -3.96 1.81
CA ASP A 75 2.80 -4.69 3.01
C ASP A 75 3.38 -3.65 3.97
N PHE A 76 2.57 -3.24 4.94
CA PHE A 76 2.97 -2.26 5.96
C PHE A 76 3.75 -2.92 7.09
N ASN A 77 3.68 -4.24 7.19
CA ASN A 77 4.20 -5.02 8.30
C ASN A 77 3.82 -4.45 9.68
N VAL A 78 2.61 -3.87 9.74
CA VAL A 78 1.95 -3.33 10.92
C VAL A 78 0.55 -3.91 10.97
N ASP A 79 0.27 -4.75 11.95
CA ASP A 79 -1.10 -5.19 12.21
C ASP A 79 -1.79 -4.14 13.09
N ILE A 80 -2.80 -3.48 12.52
CA ILE A 80 -3.43 -2.33 13.17
C ILE A 80 -4.16 -2.68 14.48
N MET A 81 -4.52 -3.96 14.68
CA MET A 81 -5.23 -4.44 15.87
C MET A 81 -4.26 -5.00 16.91
N GLN A 82 -3.10 -5.50 16.49
CA GLN A 82 -2.20 -6.28 17.35
C GLN A 82 -0.93 -5.54 17.75
N ASP A 83 -0.47 -4.55 16.98
CA ASP A 83 0.87 -3.96 17.16
C ASP A 83 0.92 -2.71 18.08
N GLY A 84 -0.18 -2.41 18.78
CA GLY A 84 -0.27 -1.34 19.78
C GLY A 84 0.33 -0.01 19.28
N LYS A 85 1.39 0.47 19.94
CA LYS A 85 2.03 1.75 19.61
C LYS A 85 2.50 1.87 18.14
N LYS A 86 2.94 0.78 17.51
CA LYS A 86 3.37 0.82 16.10
C LYS A 86 2.17 1.12 15.18
N ALA A 87 1.01 0.52 15.49
CA ALA A 87 -0.25 0.80 14.83
C ALA A 87 -0.74 2.22 15.14
N GLU A 88 -0.71 2.67 16.38
CA GLU A 88 -1.13 4.03 16.78
C GLU A 88 -0.38 5.11 16.00
N ILE A 89 0.95 4.96 15.81
CA ILE A 89 1.76 5.93 15.05
C ILE A 89 1.36 5.97 13.57
N LEU A 90 1.08 4.81 12.97
CA LEU A 90 0.62 4.73 11.58
C LEU A 90 -0.78 5.32 11.41
N LEU A 91 -1.70 4.98 12.32
CA LEU A 91 -3.08 5.47 12.30
C LEU A 91 -3.16 6.97 12.56
N GLN A 92 -2.38 7.50 13.50
CA GLN A 92 -2.31 8.94 13.73
C GLN A 92 -1.86 9.70 12.47
N TRP A 93 -0.80 9.21 11.79
CA TRP A 93 -0.38 9.79 10.53
C TRP A 93 -1.47 9.70 9.46
N ALA A 94 -2.16 8.55 9.35
CA ALA A 94 -3.25 8.38 8.40
C ALA A 94 -4.39 9.39 8.67
N ASP A 95 -4.79 9.56 9.93
CA ASP A 95 -5.82 10.50 10.36
C ASP A 95 -5.44 11.94 10.06
N ASP A 96 -4.19 12.35 10.37
CA ASP A 96 -3.66 13.69 10.08
C ASP A 96 -3.71 14.02 8.57
N GLN A 97 -3.66 12.99 7.72
CA GLN A 97 -3.71 13.10 6.27
C GLN A 97 -5.10 12.82 5.66
N PHE A 98 -6.12 12.58 6.48
CA PHE A 98 -7.48 12.19 6.09
C PHE A 98 -7.51 10.93 5.22
N LEU A 99 -6.73 9.92 5.61
CA LEU A 99 -6.69 8.60 4.98
C LEU A 99 -7.56 7.62 5.77
N ALA A 100 -8.54 6.99 5.11
CA ALA A 100 -9.30 5.90 5.68
C ALA A 100 -8.59 4.57 5.41
N GLN A 101 -8.58 3.66 6.38
CA GLN A 101 -8.07 2.30 6.19
C GLN A 101 -9.08 1.42 5.43
N ALA A 102 -8.58 0.62 4.50
CA ALA A 102 -9.32 -0.45 3.83
C ALA A 102 -8.61 -1.76 4.16
N LEU A 103 -9.21 -2.55 5.05
CA LEU A 103 -8.65 -3.79 5.57
C LEU A 103 -9.33 -5.01 4.94
N PRO A 104 -8.57 -6.08 4.65
CA PRO A 104 -9.16 -7.32 4.24
C PRO A 104 -9.86 -8.02 5.42
N ASN A 105 -10.75 -8.95 5.11
CA ASN A 105 -11.56 -9.70 6.07
C ASN A 105 -10.82 -10.86 6.79
N SER A 106 -9.55 -11.12 6.46
CA SER A 106 -8.77 -12.21 7.04
C SER A 106 -7.26 -11.93 6.94
N SER A 107 -6.45 -12.76 7.60
CA SER A 107 -5.00 -12.65 7.63
C SER A 107 -4.37 -12.71 6.24
N THR A 108 -3.38 -11.84 6.02
CA THR A 108 -2.60 -11.77 4.78
C THR A 108 -1.25 -12.45 4.93
N SER A 109 -0.69 -12.50 6.14
CA SER A 109 0.54 -13.24 6.43
C SER A 109 0.27 -14.71 6.77
N LEU A 110 0.80 -15.65 5.99
CA LEU A 110 0.70 -17.09 6.27
C LEU A 110 1.61 -17.53 7.43
N ARG A 111 2.63 -16.73 7.77
CA ARG A 111 3.61 -17.06 8.83
C ARG A 111 3.15 -16.68 10.23
N SER A 112 2.34 -15.62 10.33
CA SER A 112 2.03 -14.98 11.60
C SER A 112 0.53 -14.80 11.84
N ASP A 113 -0.32 -15.14 10.88
CA ASP A 113 -1.77 -14.95 10.95
C ASP A 113 -2.18 -13.49 11.22
N ARG A 114 -1.38 -12.55 10.71
CA ARG A 114 -1.56 -11.09 10.86
C ARG A 114 -2.14 -10.45 9.61
N VAL A 115 -2.83 -9.33 9.78
CA VAL A 115 -3.31 -8.47 8.70
C VAL A 115 -2.33 -7.32 8.53
N ILE A 116 -1.36 -7.51 7.64
CA ILE A 116 -0.26 -6.56 7.41
C ILE A 116 -0.21 -6.02 5.98
N ASP A 117 -0.95 -6.65 5.08
CA ASP A 117 -1.13 -6.21 3.70
C ASP A 117 -2.54 -5.61 3.57
N TYR A 118 -2.62 -4.31 3.32
CA TYR A 118 -3.91 -3.60 3.22
C TYR A 118 -3.74 -2.31 2.43
N ALA A 119 -4.74 -1.43 2.49
CA ALA A 119 -4.67 -0.14 1.85
C ALA A 119 -5.12 1.03 2.74
N PHE A 120 -4.64 2.21 2.41
CA PHE A 120 -5.21 3.49 2.85
C PHE A 120 -5.79 4.24 1.64
N VAL A 121 -6.94 4.89 1.81
CA VAL A 121 -7.64 5.60 0.74
C VAL A 121 -8.00 7.02 1.14
N ARG A 122 -7.99 7.92 0.16
CA ARG A 122 -8.46 9.30 0.30
C ARG A 122 -9.32 9.69 -0.89
N GLY A 123 -10.46 10.32 -0.60
CA GLY A 123 -11.38 10.86 -1.61
C GLY A 123 -12.35 9.85 -2.21
N PHE A 124 -12.32 8.58 -1.79
CA PHE A 124 -13.23 7.52 -2.19
C PHE A 124 -13.04 6.29 -1.29
N ASN A 125 -13.97 5.34 -1.40
CA ASN A 125 -13.93 4.06 -0.70
C ASN A 125 -13.56 2.95 -1.67
N ILE A 126 -12.96 1.89 -1.15
CA ILE A 126 -12.70 0.65 -1.88
C ILE A 126 -13.14 -0.52 -1.01
N ASP A 127 -13.57 -1.59 -1.66
CA ASP A 127 -13.71 -2.89 -1.02
C ASP A 127 -12.42 -3.69 -1.24
N ILE A 128 -11.94 -4.36 -0.20
CA ILE A 128 -10.74 -5.19 -0.26
C ILE A 128 -10.98 -6.54 0.42
N GLN A 129 -10.44 -7.60 -0.17
CA GLN A 129 -10.54 -8.95 0.35
C GLN A 129 -9.26 -9.74 0.11
N VAL A 130 -9.06 -10.79 0.89
CA VAL A 130 -7.99 -11.75 0.65
C VAL A 130 -8.38 -12.66 -0.53
N TYR A 131 -7.44 -12.91 -1.42
CA TYR A 131 -7.55 -13.97 -2.42
C TYR A 131 -7.23 -15.33 -1.79
N ASN A 132 -8.23 -16.21 -1.73
CA ASN A 132 -8.12 -17.53 -1.10
C ASN A 132 -7.51 -18.63 -2.00
N GLY A 133 -6.99 -18.28 -3.17
CA GLY A 133 -6.31 -19.24 -4.05
C GLY A 133 -4.90 -19.59 -3.59
N ASN A 134 -4.25 -20.49 -4.33
CA ASN A 134 -2.86 -20.87 -4.07
C ASN A 134 -1.91 -19.69 -4.32
N THR A 135 -0.92 -19.54 -3.45
CA THR A 135 0.18 -18.57 -3.57
C THR A 135 1.50 -19.32 -3.34
N THR A 136 2.57 -18.86 -4.00
CA THR A 136 3.95 -19.33 -3.76
C THR A 136 4.70 -18.45 -2.76
N SER A 137 4.06 -17.37 -2.29
CA SER A 137 4.56 -16.47 -1.25
C SER A 137 4.05 -16.90 0.13
N ASP A 138 4.75 -16.46 1.14
CA ASP A 138 4.33 -16.43 2.54
C ASP A 138 3.22 -15.39 2.85
N HIS A 139 2.76 -14.65 1.84
CA HIS A 139 1.65 -13.72 1.92
C HIS A 139 0.54 -14.11 0.93
N ARG A 140 -0.71 -13.87 1.33
CA ARG A 140 -1.89 -14.00 0.48
C ARG A 140 -2.12 -12.71 -0.29
N PRO A 141 -2.38 -12.76 -1.61
CA PRO A 141 -2.73 -11.56 -2.37
C PRO A 141 -4.01 -10.91 -1.83
N ILE A 142 -4.07 -9.59 -1.92
CA ILE A 142 -5.30 -8.82 -1.69
C ILE A 142 -5.90 -8.39 -3.04
N LEU A 143 -7.23 -8.40 -3.12
CA LEU A 143 -7.99 -7.97 -4.28
C LEU A 143 -8.89 -6.81 -3.86
N SER A 144 -8.97 -5.79 -4.71
CA SER A 144 -9.85 -4.64 -4.50
C SER A 144 -10.59 -4.24 -5.76
N VAL A 145 -11.71 -3.54 -5.55
CA VAL A 145 -12.47 -2.87 -6.60
C VAL A 145 -12.39 -1.37 -6.35
N ILE A 146 -11.99 -0.63 -7.38
CA ILE A 146 -11.78 0.83 -7.38
C ILE A 146 -12.82 1.45 -8.30
#